data_AF-A0A7D9EC10-F1
#
_entry.id   AF-A0A7D9EC10-F1
#
_cell.length_a   1.000
_cell.length_b   1.000
_cell.length_c   1.000
_cell.angle_alpha   90.00
_cell.angle_beta   90.00
_cell.angle_gamma   90.00
#
_symmetry.space_group_name_H-M   'P 1'
#
loop_
_entity.id
_entity.type
_entity.pdbx_description
1 polymer ?
#
loop_
_entity_poly.entity_id
_entity_poly.type
_entity_poly.pdbx_seq_one_letter_code
_entity_poly.pdbx_strand_id
1 'polypeptide(L)'
;MFAKRNSIPNMFMLDSTGKEQNLNGVLNILSVAPHAVWGITSSFRLYVVEQEYLAFGSDHVPWTKVGNGYKFLDFSVPRKGFVVKTNETFCVRLGITENNPIGEDWSCQVSSETIQHLSCGVTGCFAIIGGILHFRQGITDSDPLGQV
;
A
#
# COMPACT_ATOMS: atom_id res chain seq x y z
N MET A 1 28.82 -13.34 -16.79
CA MET A 1 28.42 -11.94 -17.01
C MET A 1 26.96 -11.95 -17.44
N PHE A 2 26.01 -11.82 -16.51
CA PHE A 2 24.58 -11.82 -16.85
C PHE A 2 24.17 -10.41 -17.24
N ALA A 3 23.70 -10.25 -18.48
CA ALA A 3 23.11 -9.01 -18.93
C ALA A 3 21.88 -8.69 -18.07
N LYS A 4 21.88 -7.55 -17.37
CA LYS A 4 20.66 -6.96 -16.81
C LYS A 4 19.72 -6.70 -18.00
N ARG A 5 18.78 -7.61 -18.26
CA ARG A 5 17.61 -7.26 -19.07
C ARG A 5 16.90 -6.15 -18.31
N ASN A 6 16.67 -5.02 -18.99
CA ASN A 6 15.73 -3.99 -18.56
C ASN A 6 14.31 -4.58 -18.57
N SER A 7 14.04 -5.53 -17.68
CA SER A 7 12.71 -6.08 -17.48
C SER A 7 11.90 -5.05 -16.71
N ILE A 8 10.84 -4.55 -17.36
CA ILE A 8 9.74 -3.86 -16.70
C ILE A 8 9.36 -4.69 -15.46
N PRO A 9 9.26 -4.09 -14.25
CA PRO A 9 8.98 -4.85 -13.05
C PRO A 9 7.64 -5.55 -13.20
N ASN A 10 7.68 -6.87 -13.32
CA ASN A 10 6.50 -7.73 -13.31
C ASN A 10 6.12 -8.01 -11.87
N MET A 11 4.82 -8.07 -11.62
CA MET A 11 4.26 -8.43 -10.32
C MET A 11 3.83 -9.89 -10.38
N PHE A 12 4.14 -10.62 -9.32
CA PHE A 12 3.88 -12.05 -9.25
C PHE A 12 3.03 -12.38 -8.03
N MET A 13 2.08 -13.30 -8.21
CA MET A 13 1.43 -14.04 -7.14
C MET A 13 2.07 -15.42 -7.04
N LEU A 14 2.22 -15.92 -5.81
CA LEU A 14 2.73 -17.25 -5.53
C LEU A 14 1.58 -18.15 -5.08
N ASP A 15 1.53 -19.38 -5.59
CA ASP A 15 0.70 -20.42 -4.99
C ASP A 15 1.40 -21.07 -3.78
N SER A 16 0.72 -22.00 -3.12
CA SER A 16 1.24 -22.71 -1.92
C SER A 16 2.48 -23.57 -2.20
N THR A 17 2.79 -23.84 -3.47
CA THR A 17 3.99 -24.59 -3.90
C THR A 17 5.15 -23.66 -4.29
N GLY A 18 4.91 -22.34 -4.30
CA GLY A 18 5.87 -21.34 -4.76
C GLY A 18 5.87 -21.11 -6.27
N LYS A 19 4.88 -21.64 -6.99
CA LYS A 19 4.74 -21.38 -8.43
C LYS A 19 4.31 -19.93 -8.64
N GLU A 20 4.98 -19.25 -9.57
CA GLU A 20 4.73 -17.86 -9.92
C GLU A 20 3.66 -17.72 -11.02
N GLN A 21 2.72 -16.80 -10.82
CA GLN A 21 1.88 -16.23 -11.87
C GLN A 21 2.14 -14.75 -12.00
N ASN A 22 2.46 -14.30 -13.21
CA ASN A 22 2.55 -12.88 -13.53
C ASN A 22 1.14 -12.27 -13.54
N LEU A 23 0.91 -11.25 -12.73
CA LEU A 23 -0.36 -10.54 -12.63
C LEU A 23 -0.50 -9.38 -13.62
N ASN A 24 0.50 -9.16 -14.48
CA ASN A 24 0.60 -8.09 -15.47
C ASN A 24 0.43 -6.68 -14.84
N GLY A 25 1.50 -5.90 -14.79
CA GLY A 25 1.43 -4.55 -14.25
C GLY A 25 2.81 -3.91 -14.08
N VAL A 26 2.83 -2.64 -13.70
CA VAL A 26 4.07 -1.88 -13.42
C VAL A 26 3.96 -1.26 -12.02
N LEU A 27 3.91 -2.13 -11.01
CA LEU A 27 3.86 -1.73 -9.60
C LEU A 27 5.24 -1.92 -8.99
N ASN A 28 5.74 -0.88 -8.32
CA ASN A 28 7.04 -0.86 -7.67
C ASN A 28 6.94 -1.24 -6.18
N ILE A 29 5.81 -0.96 -5.56
CA ILE A 29 5.54 -1.23 -4.14
C ILE A 29 4.16 -1.87 -4.07
N LEU A 30 4.04 -2.93 -3.28
CA LEU A 30 2.83 -3.71 -3.08
C LEU A 30 2.61 -3.98 -1.59
N SER A 31 1.36 -4.08 -1.18
CA SER A 31 0.97 -4.58 0.14
C SER A 31 -0.30 -5.41 0.00
N VAL A 32 -0.31 -6.53 0.69
CA VAL A 32 -1.43 -7.48 0.69
C VAL A 32 -2.24 -7.22 1.95
N ALA A 33 -3.52 -6.91 1.77
CA ALA A 33 -4.52 -6.79 2.82
C ALA A 33 -5.39 -8.05 2.85
N PRO A 34 -6.16 -8.30 3.93
CA PRO A 34 -7.04 -9.46 4.01
C PRO A 34 -8.04 -9.64 2.85
N HIS A 35 -8.45 -8.56 2.17
CA HIS A 35 -9.47 -8.59 1.11
C HIS A 35 -9.07 -7.87 -0.17
N ALA A 36 -7.84 -7.36 -0.27
CA ALA A 36 -7.37 -6.63 -1.43
C ALA A 36 -5.84 -6.60 -1.50
N VAL A 37 -5.31 -6.36 -2.69
CA VAL A 37 -3.90 -6.02 -2.90
C VAL A 37 -3.82 -4.58 -3.37
N TRP A 38 -2.97 -3.81 -2.71
CA TRP A 38 -2.71 -2.42 -3.00
C TRP A 38 -1.33 -2.25 -3.59
N GLY A 39 -1.18 -1.33 -4.54
CA GLY A 39 0.10 -1.09 -5.18
C GLY A 39 0.31 0.33 -5.69
N ILE A 40 1.58 0.74 -5.69
CA ILE A 40 2.02 2.02 -6.27
C ILE A 40 2.88 1.74 -7.50
N THR A 41 2.58 2.42 -8.61
CA THR A 41 3.39 2.39 -9.82
C THR A 41 4.62 3.29 -9.71
N SER A 42 5.60 3.10 -10.60
CA SER A 42 6.75 4.02 -10.74
C SER A 42 6.37 5.48 -11.05
N SER A 43 5.17 5.68 -11.60
CA SER A 43 4.57 7.01 -11.84
C SER A 43 3.77 7.55 -10.65
N PHE A 44 3.95 7.00 -9.44
CA PHE A 44 3.27 7.39 -8.20
C PHE A 44 1.75 7.26 -8.23
N ARG A 45 1.22 6.35 -9.04
CA ARG A 45 -0.23 6.06 -9.11
C ARG A 45 -0.57 4.90 -8.19
N LEU A 46 -1.60 5.08 -7.36
CA LEU A 46 -2.12 4.08 -6.43
C LEU A 46 -3.23 3.28 -7.10
N TYR A 47 -3.13 1.95 -7.03
CA TYR A 47 -4.11 1.01 -7.52
C TYR A 47 -4.48 0.01 -6.43
N VAL A 48 -5.67 -0.57 -6.56
CA VAL A 48 -6.18 -1.64 -5.72
C VAL A 48 -6.82 -2.71 -6.60
N VAL A 49 -6.73 -3.96 -6.18
CA VAL A 49 -7.53 -5.06 -6.70
C VAL A 49 -8.08 -5.87 -5.55
N GLU A 50 -9.37 -6.22 -5.62
CA GLU A 50 -10.01 -7.03 -4.59
C GLU A 50 -9.57 -8.49 -4.71
N GLN A 51 -9.46 -9.17 -3.56
CA GLN A 51 -8.93 -10.53 -3.49
C GLN A 51 -9.75 -11.52 -4.32
N GLU A 52 -11.06 -11.30 -4.47
CA GLU A 52 -11.93 -12.16 -5.28
C GLU A 52 -11.51 -12.27 -6.74
N TYR A 53 -10.79 -11.26 -7.26
CA TYR A 53 -10.25 -11.27 -8.62
C TYR A 53 -8.83 -11.85 -8.71
N LEU A 54 -8.23 -12.24 -7.58
CA LEU A 54 -6.89 -12.81 -7.50
C LEU A 54 -6.97 -14.34 -7.40
N ALA A 55 -7.22 -14.99 -8.53
CA ALA A 55 -7.22 -16.44 -8.64
C ALA A 55 -6.05 -16.94 -9.51
N PHE A 56 -5.41 -18.02 -9.07
CA PHE A 56 -4.35 -18.63 -9.85
C PHE A 56 -4.90 -19.19 -11.18
N GLY A 57 -4.27 -18.86 -12.30
CA GLY A 57 -4.75 -19.18 -13.66
C GLY A 57 -5.68 -18.14 -14.27
N SER A 58 -6.00 -17.04 -13.59
CA SER A 58 -6.73 -15.93 -14.22
C SER A 58 -5.85 -15.17 -15.23
N ASP A 59 -6.35 -14.99 -16.45
CA ASP A 59 -5.67 -14.24 -17.51
C ASP A 59 -5.76 -12.72 -17.33
N HIS A 60 -6.63 -12.25 -16.42
CA HIS A 60 -6.88 -10.82 -16.20
C HIS A 60 -7.04 -10.48 -14.71
N VAL A 61 -6.45 -9.35 -14.31
CA VAL A 61 -6.54 -8.79 -12.96
C VAL A 61 -7.04 -7.34 -13.07
N PRO A 62 -8.27 -7.04 -12.61
CA PRO A 62 -8.91 -5.75 -12.83
C PRO A 62 -8.42 -4.70 -11.81
N TRP A 63 -7.23 -4.15 -12.04
CA TRP A 63 -6.68 -3.07 -11.21
C TRP A 63 -7.51 -1.79 -11.29
N THR A 64 -8.04 -1.34 -10.15
CA THR A 64 -8.77 -0.09 -10.01
C THR A 64 -7.84 1.04 -9.58
N LYS A 65 -7.83 2.15 -10.32
CA LYS A 65 -7.03 3.32 -9.98
C LYS A 65 -7.69 4.12 -8.86
N VAL A 66 -6.98 4.34 -7.76
CA VAL A 66 -7.45 5.12 -6.60
C VAL A 66 -6.97 6.57 -6.66
N GLY A 67 -5.75 6.81 -7.14
CA GLY A 67 -5.25 8.19 -7.22
C GLY A 67 -3.82 8.34 -7.75
N ASN A 68 -3.25 9.53 -7.60
CA ASN A 68 -1.88 9.87 -7.99
C ASN A 68 -1.11 10.54 -6.83
N GLY A 69 0.21 10.55 -6.91
CA GLY A 69 1.10 11.22 -5.95
C GLY A 69 1.34 10.40 -4.68
N TYR A 70 1.44 9.07 -4.77
CA TYR A 70 1.73 8.18 -3.64
C TYR A 70 3.12 7.55 -3.79
N LYS A 71 3.90 7.50 -2.70
CA LYS A 71 5.27 6.93 -2.70
C LYS A 71 5.51 5.81 -1.70
N PHE A 72 4.68 5.67 -0.65
CA PHE A 72 4.69 4.51 0.25
C PHE A 72 3.27 4.08 0.57
N LEU A 73 3.10 2.79 0.88
CA LEU A 73 1.84 2.22 1.32
C LEU A 73 2.09 1.06 2.29
N ASP A 74 1.18 0.87 3.24
CA ASP A 74 1.10 -0.30 4.11
C ASP A 74 -0.37 -0.58 4.42
N PHE A 75 -0.88 -1.72 3.97
CA PHE A 75 -2.25 -2.19 4.17
C PHE A 75 -2.29 -3.52 4.92
N SER A 76 -1.22 -3.85 5.65
CA SER A 76 -1.11 -5.11 6.39
C SER A 76 -2.02 -5.19 7.62
N VAL A 77 -2.52 -4.06 8.11
CA VAL A 77 -3.41 -3.98 9.27
C VAL A 77 -4.87 -4.15 8.82
N PRO A 78 -5.64 -5.10 9.38
CA PRO A 78 -7.05 -5.26 9.03
C PRO A 78 -7.86 -3.97 9.20
N ARG A 79 -8.66 -3.64 8.17
CA ARG A 79 -9.51 -2.44 8.11
C ARG A 79 -8.78 -1.10 8.20
N LYS A 80 -7.46 -1.08 8.06
CA LYS A 80 -6.66 0.15 8.02
C LYS A 80 -5.70 0.12 6.83
N GLY A 81 -5.49 1.28 6.25
CA GLY A 81 -4.56 1.47 5.15
C GLY A 81 -3.77 2.73 5.37
N PHE A 82 -2.46 2.66 5.20
CA PHE A 82 -1.57 3.78 5.43
C PHE A 82 -0.83 4.10 4.15
N VAL A 83 -0.70 5.39 3.86
CA VAL A 83 0.06 5.85 2.68
C VAL A 83 0.86 7.09 3.01
N VAL A 84 1.92 7.28 2.24
CA VAL A 84 2.67 8.53 2.19
C VAL A 84 2.59 9.08 0.77
N LYS A 85 2.16 10.33 0.66
CA LYS A 85 2.12 11.06 -0.61
C LYS A 85 3.48 11.67 -0.95
N THR A 86 3.69 12.02 -2.22
CA THR A 86 4.93 12.64 -2.72
C THR A 86 5.19 14.04 -2.16
N ASN A 87 4.20 14.66 -1.52
CA ASN A 87 4.29 15.93 -0.81
C ASN A 87 4.44 15.74 0.71
N GLU A 88 5.02 14.62 1.15
CA GLU A 88 5.27 14.30 2.57
C GLU A 88 4.03 14.27 3.46
N THR A 89 2.86 14.02 2.86
CA THR A 89 1.60 13.85 3.60
C THR A 89 1.40 12.38 3.97
N PHE A 90 1.33 12.10 5.27
CA PHE A 90 0.87 10.81 5.79
C PHE A 90 -0.65 10.79 5.77
N CYS A 91 -1.25 9.71 5.27
CA CYS A 91 -2.69 9.54 5.28
C CYS A 91 -3.10 8.13 5.75
N VAL A 92 -4.25 8.06 6.39
CA VAL A 92 -4.94 6.83 6.78
C VAL A 92 -6.22 6.70 5.97
N ARG A 93 -6.42 5.54 5.34
CA ARG A 93 -7.63 5.19 4.59
C ARG A 93 -8.77 4.92 5.57
N LEU A 94 -9.92 5.54 5.32
CA LEU A 94 -11.12 5.42 6.13
C LEU A 94 -12.14 4.52 5.43
N GLY A 95 -13.04 3.91 6.22
CA GLY A 95 -14.18 3.15 5.69
C GLY A 95 -13.83 1.78 5.09
N ILE A 96 -12.61 1.27 5.31
CA ILE A 96 -12.27 -0.10 4.88
C ILE A 96 -13.08 -1.09 5.72
N THR A 97 -13.90 -1.89 5.04
CA THR A 97 -14.64 -3.01 5.64
C THR A 97 -14.48 -4.26 4.76
N GLU A 98 -14.97 -5.41 5.22
CA GLU A 98 -14.96 -6.64 4.42
C GLU A 98 -15.76 -6.48 3.12
N ASN A 99 -16.87 -5.74 3.16
CA ASN A 99 -17.73 -5.46 2.00
C ASN A 99 -17.33 -4.18 1.24
N ASN A 100 -16.36 -3.43 1.75
CA ASN A 100 -15.81 -2.23 1.12
C ASN A 100 -14.29 -2.20 1.32
N PRO A 101 -13.53 -3.09 0.65
CA PRO A 101 -12.09 -3.22 0.85
C PRO A 101 -11.31 -2.01 0.29
N ILE A 102 -11.91 -1.25 -0.63
CA ILE A 102 -11.35 -0.02 -1.18
C ILE A 102 -11.43 1.14 -0.16
N GLY A 103 -12.42 1.10 0.73
CA GLY A 103 -12.73 2.18 1.67
C GLY A 103 -13.30 3.41 0.96
N GLU A 104 -13.46 4.50 1.71
CA GLU A 104 -14.25 5.65 1.29
C GLU A 104 -13.37 6.90 1.14
N ASP A 105 -12.64 7.27 2.20
CA ASP A 105 -11.92 8.54 2.26
C ASP A 105 -10.51 8.43 2.87
N TRP A 106 -9.83 9.55 3.06
CA TRP A 106 -8.51 9.68 3.67
C TRP A 106 -8.52 10.73 4.77
N SER A 107 -7.98 10.38 5.95
CA SER A 107 -7.52 11.38 6.93
C SER A 107 -6.03 11.62 6.75
N CYS A 108 -5.57 12.87 6.71
CA CYS A 108 -4.20 13.21 6.30
C CYS A 108 -3.54 14.26 7.19
N GLN A 109 -2.22 14.14 7.37
CA GLN A 109 -1.37 15.12 8.04
C GLN A 109 -0.08 15.34 7.23
N VAL A 110 0.27 16.60 6.98
CA VAL A 110 1.51 16.98 6.31
C VAL A 110 2.67 16.92 7.30
N SER A 111 3.76 16.25 6.92
CA SER A 111 5.03 16.29 7.65
C SER A 111 5.85 17.52 7.23
N SER A 112 6.54 18.14 8.18
CA SER A 112 7.51 19.22 7.90
C SER A 112 8.82 18.71 7.29
N GLU A 113 9.07 17.41 7.42
CA GLU A 113 10.30 16.75 6.96
C GLU A 113 9.99 15.53 6.09
N THR A 114 10.97 15.11 5.30
CA THR A 114 10.85 13.97 4.40
C THR A 114 10.60 12.66 5.16
N ILE A 115 9.50 11.99 4.83
CA ILE A 115 9.20 10.63 5.27
C ILE A 115 9.92 9.66 4.33
N GLN A 116 10.92 8.96 4.86
CA GLN A 116 11.81 8.06 4.12
C GLN A 116 11.30 6.62 4.10
N HIS A 117 10.59 6.20 5.14
CA HIS A 117 10.00 4.86 5.24
C HIS A 117 8.82 4.88 6.23
N LEU A 118 7.89 3.95 6.07
CA LEU A 118 6.74 3.74 6.94
C LEU A 118 6.48 2.24 7.09
N SER A 119 6.16 1.80 8.30
CA SER A 119 5.68 0.45 8.60
C SER A 119 4.68 0.52 9.74
N CYS A 120 3.53 -0.10 9.58
CA CYS A 120 2.42 -0.02 10.53
C CYS A 120 2.01 -1.41 11.02
N GLY A 121 1.67 -1.47 12.30
CA GLY A 121 1.09 -2.64 12.94
C GLY A 121 -0.19 -2.27 13.70
N VAL A 122 -0.73 -3.25 14.41
CA VAL A 122 -2.00 -3.09 15.14
C VAL A 122 -1.95 -2.02 16.25
N THR A 123 -0.76 -1.70 16.78
CA THR A 123 -0.57 -0.74 17.88
C THR A 123 -0.17 0.66 17.42
N GLY A 124 0.24 0.83 16.17
CA GLY A 124 0.77 2.09 15.68
C GLY A 124 1.67 1.94 14.46
N CYS A 125 2.33 3.04 14.09
CA CYS A 125 3.19 3.13 12.92
C CYS A 125 4.57 3.64 13.29
N PHE A 126 5.61 2.97 12.80
CA PHE A 126 6.97 3.49 12.81
C PHE A 126 7.28 4.16 11.47
N ALA A 127 7.94 5.30 11.53
CA ALA A 127 8.39 6.02 10.35
C ALA A 127 9.80 6.56 10.54
N ILE A 128 10.56 6.65 9.45
CA ILE A 128 11.81 7.41 9.43
C ILE A 128 11.50 8.77 8.81
N ILE A 129 11.63 9.83 9.59
CA ILE A 129 11.31 11.20 9.20
C ILE A 129 12.56 12.05 9.44
N GLY A 130 13.09 12.69 8.40
CA GLY A 130 14.35 13.46 8.49
C GLY A 130 15.57 12.64 8.94
N GLY A 131 15.52 11.31 8.84
CA GLY A 131 16.55 10.41 9.34
C GLY A 131 16.38 10.00 10.81
N ILE A 132 15.32 10.42 11.48
CA ILE A 132 14.99 10.06 12.86
C ILE A 132 13.85 9.03 12.87
N LEU A 133 13.92 8.07 13.78
CA LEU A 133 12.84 7.11 14.00
C LEU A 133 11.74 7.74 14.86
N HIS A 134 10.50 7.73 14.34
CA HIS A 134 9.29 8.15 15.04
C HIS A 134 8.34 6.99 15.24
N PHE A 135 7.55 7.03 16.31
CA PHE A 135 6.48 6.08 16.59
C PHE A 135 5.16 6.80 16.82
N ARG A 136 4.20 6.58 15.93
CA ARG A 136 2.85 7.12 16.04
C ARG A 136 1.92 6.08 16.64
N GLN A 137 1.23 6.42 17.72
CA GLN A 137 0.34 5.56 18.50
C GLN A 137 -1.07 6.14 18.61
N GLY A 138 -2.01 5.38 19.16
CA GLY A 138 -3.38 5.86 19.38
C GLY A 138 -4.21 6.00 18.11
N ILE A 139 -3.81 5.35 17.01
CA ILE A 139 -4.54 5.34 15.75
C ILE A 139 -5.83 4.53 15.92
N THR A 140 -6.97 5.21 15.94
CA THR A 140 -8.31 4.62 16.12
C THR A 140 -9.24 5.07 14.99
N ASP A 141 -10.49 4.62 14.98
CA ASP A 141 -11.44 5.06 13.95
C ASP A 141 -11.97 6.48 14.26
N SER A 142 -12.03 6.85 15.55
CA SER A 142 -12.37 8.21 16.01
C SER A 142 -11.19 9.19 15.97
N ASP A 143 -9.96 8.68 16.08
CA ASP A 143 -8.71 9.44 15.93
C ASP A 143 -7.80 8.73 14.92
N PRO A 144 -8.07 8.87 13.60
CA PRO A 144 -7.36 8.14 12.55
C PRO A 144 -5.91 8.58 12.37
N LEU A 145 -5.50 9.70 12.93
CA LEU A 145 -4.11 10.14 12.88
C LEU A 145 -3.36 9.81 14.17
N GLY A 146 -4.05 9.63 15.29
CA GLY A 146 -3.40 9.35 16.56
C GLY A 146 -2.39 10.43 16.94
N GLN A 147 -1.39 10.05 17.73
CA GLN A 147 -0.37 10.94 18.29
C GLN A 147 1.04 10.44 17.94
N VAL A 148 1.98 11.37 17.74
CA VAL A 148 3.41 11.08 17.49
C VAL A 148 4.19 11.07 18.80
#